data_AF-A0A7Y3EGQ9-F1
#
_entry.id   AF-A0A7Y3EGQ9-F1
#
_cell.length_a   1.000
_cell.length_b   1.000
_cell.length_c   1.000
_cell.angle_alpha   90.00
_cell.angle_beta   90.00
_cell.angle_gamma   90.00
#
_symmetry.space_group_name_H-M   'P 1'
#
loop_
_entity.id
_entity.type
_entity.pdbx_description
1 polymer ?
#
loop_
_entity_poly.entity_id
_entity_poly.type
_entity_poly.pdbx_seq_one_letter_code
_entity_poly.pdbx_strand_id
1 'polypeptide(L)'
;KHARRDTIVAVILGGIVSMCIIVSAAAIPNLEVNSAADLALAIEPLFGAQAKVILAIGLFAAGLTSAVTAPLAAAFVAKGCLGWEGGLRSRNFRLVWFIVLLLGVLSSSSGFKSIDIIKFAQVANGILLPVTAAFLLWIVNRKQVMNVHKNSLKQNVLALIILGITVFLGIKSILKVFELI
;
A
#
# COMPACT_ATOMS: atom_id res chain seq x y z
N LYS A 1 -8.94 -21.36 6.78
CA LYS A 1 -9.58 -20.80 8.01
C LYS A 1 -8.63 -19.88 8.79
N HIS A 2 -7.40 -20.30 9.10
CA HIS A 2 -6.41 -19.46 9.79
C HIS A 2 -6.05 -18.17 9.04
N ALA A 3 -5.75 -18.27 7.73
CA ALA A 3 -5.46 -17.10 6.90
C ALA A 3 -6.57 -16.04 6.95
N ARG A 4 -7.85 -16.45 6.93
CA ARG A 4 -8.97 -15.50 7.03
C ARG A 4 -8.98 -14.75 8.37
N ARG A 5 -8.73 -15.45 9.48
CA ARG A 5 -8.69 -14.82 10.81
C ARG A 5 -7.51 -13.85 10.90
N ASP A 6 -6.36 -14.27 10.38
CA ASP A 6 -5.15 -13.45 10.32
C ASP A 6 -5.38 -12.16 9.52
N THR A 7 -5.95 -12.26 8.31
CA THR A 7 -6.29 -11.09 7.48
C THR A 7 -7.30 -10.16 8.19
N ILE A 8 -8.33 -10.71 8.85
CA ILE A 8 -9.31 -9.88 9.56
C ILE A 8 -8.63 -9.08 10.68
N VAL A 9 -7.79 -9.72 11.49
CA VAL A 9 -7.09 -9.05 12.59
C VAL A 9 -6.13 -7.99 12.03
N ALA A 10 -5.36 -8.32 11.00
CA ALA A 10 -4.41 -7.40 10.38
C ALA A 10 -5.10 -6.16 9.78
N VAL A 11 -6.21 -6.35 9.06
CA VAL A 11 -6.94 -5.24 8.43
C VAL A 11 -7.62 -4.35 9.48
N ILE A 12 -8.21 -4.93 10.53
CA ILE A 12 -8.85 -4.16 11.61
C ILE A 12 -7.80 -3.33 12.35
N LEU A 13 -6.68 -3.94 12.75
CA LEU A 13 -5.60 -3.22 13.43
C LEU A 13 -5.02 -2.12 12.54
N GLY A 14 -4.77 -2.41 11.26
CA GLY A 14 -4.30 -1.41 10.30
C GLY A 14 -5.30 -0.26 10.12
N GLY A 15 -6.60 -0.55 10.14
CA GLY A 15 -7.67 0.46 10.09
C GLY A 15 -7.66 1.37 11.33
N ILE A 16 -7.53 0.80 12.53
CA ILE A 16 -7.43 1.57 13.78
C ILE A 16 -6.20 2.48 13.75
N VAL A 17 -5.04 1.95 13.37
CA VAL A 17 -3.81 2.75 13.25
C VAL A 17 -3.98 3.89 12.24
N SER A 18 -4.62 3.63 11.09
CA SER A 18 -4.90 4.65 10.08
C SER A 18 -5.83 5.75 10.61
N MET A 19 -6.86 5.39 11.38
CA MET A 19 -7.74 6.35 12.04
C MET A 19 -6.97 7.20 13.06
N CYS A 20 -6.11 6.60 13.88
CA CYS A 20 -5.26 7.33 14.82
C CYS A 20 -4.39 8.36 14.09
N ILE A 21 -3.76 7.98 12.97
CA ILE A 21 -2.94 8.91 12.16
C ILE A 21 -3.77 10.09 11.66
N ILE A 22 -4.98 9.85 11.13
CA ILE A 22 -5.86 10.91 10.62
C ILE A 22 -6.30 11.86 11.74
N VAL A 23 -6.71 11.31 12.89
CA VAL A 23 -7.12 12.11 14.06
C VAL A 23 -5.96 12.95 14.59
N SER A 24 -4.76 12.35 14.71
CA SER A 24 -3.56 13.07 15.10
C SER A 24 -3.20 14.17 14.11
N ALA A 25 -3.28 13.90 12.80
CA ALA A 25 -3.00 14.88 11.76
C ALA A 25 -4.01 16.04 11.77
N ALA A 26 -5.28 15.78 12.03
CA ALA A 26 -6.32 16.81 12.12
C ALA A 26 -6.14 17.76 13.32
N ALA A 27 -5.42 17.33 14.36
CA ALA A 27 -5.09 18.15 15.51
C ALA A 27 -3.86 19.08 15.29
N ILE A 28 -3.09 18.84 14.22
CA ILE A 28 -1.91 19.65 13.88
C ILE A 28 -2.40 20.99 13.28
N PRO A 29 -1.96 22.15 13.79
CA PRO A 29 -2.28 23.45 13.21
C PRO A 29 -1.74 23.55 11.77
N ASN A 30 -2.36 24.38 10.92
CA ASN A 30 -2.09 24.51 9.47
C ASN A 30 -0.62 24.84 9.13
N LEU A 31 0.27 23.87 9.27
CA LEU A 31 1.63 23.86 8.77
C LEU A 31 1.67 23.03 7.49
N GLU A 32 2.31 23.57 6.46
CA GLU A 32 2.60 22.79 5.27
C GLU A 32 3.66 21.74 5.59
N VAL A 33 3.23 20.47 5.64
CA VAL A 33 4.13 19.33 5.83
C VAL A 33 4.60 18.83 4.47
N ASN A 34 5.85 19.14 4.12
CA ASN A 34 6.45 18.74 2.86
C ASN A 34 7.47 17.61 3.02
N SER A 35 7.89 17.31 4.24
CA SER A 35 8.85 16.27 4.57
C SER A 35 8.55 15.59 5.90
N ALA A 36 9.22 14.45 6.15
CA ALA A 36 9.17 13.76 7.44
C ALA A 36 9.74 14.62 8.58
N ALA A 37 10.71 15.48 8.28
CA ALA A 37 11.28 16.42 9.26
C ALA A 37 10.24 17.48 9.64
N ASP A 38 9.52 18.02 8.66
CA ASP A 38 8.43 18.99 8.91
C ASP A 38 7.34 18.37 9.76
N LEU A 39 6.99 17.09 9.50
CA LEU A 39 6.02 16.37 10.31
C LEU A 39 6.47 16.24 11.77
N ALA A 40 7.75 15.92 12.00
CA ALA A 40 8.32 15.81 13.33
C ALA A 40 8.27 17.14 14.10
N LEU A 41 8.52 18.26 13.43
CA LEU A 41 8.40 19.60 13.99
C LEU A 41 6.94 19.97 14.26
N ALA A 42 6.03 19.60 13.36
CA ALA A 42 4.61 19.95 13.47
C ALA A 42 3.90 19.25 14.64
N ILE A 43 4.35 18.05 15.03
CA ILE A 43 3.77 17.30 16.16
C ILE A 43 4.37 17.67 17.53
N GLU A 44 5.56 18.29 17.57
CA GLU A 44 6.26 18.60 18.83
C GLU A 44 5.45 19.52 19.77
N PRO A 45 4.77 20.59 19.29
CA PRO A 45 3.99 21.45 20.19
C PRO A 45 2.82 20.74 20.88
N LEU A 46 2.31 19.66 20.27
CA LEU A 46 1.14 18.91 20.77
C LEU A 46 1.54 17.75 21.67
N PHE A 47 2.64 17.06 21.33
CA PHE A 47 3.04 15.79 21.95
C PHE A 47 4.40 15.87 22.68
N GLY A 48 5.05 17.03 22.68
CA GLY A 48 6.34 17.29 23.29
C GLY A 48 7.54 16.83 22.46
N ALA A 49 8.74 17.15 22.94
CA ALA A 49 10.00 16.87 22.23
C ALA A 49 10.25 15.37 21.95
N GLN A 50 9.75 14.48 22.82
CA GLN A 50 9.90 13.03 22.64
C GLN A 50 9.11 12.48 21.43
N ALA A 51 8.08 13.20 20.98
CA ALA A 51 7.27 12.80 19.83
C ALA A 51 8.09 12.70 18.53
N LYS A 52 9.10 13.57 18.37
CA LYS A 52 10.04 13.51 17.23
C LYS A 52 10.76 12.17 17.15
N VAL A 53 11.25 11.69 18.29
CA VAL A 53 12.03 10.44 18.37
C VAL A 53 11.13 9.25 18.12
N ILE A 54 9.94 9.23 18.73
CA ILE A 54 8.95 8.17 18.50
C ILE A 54 8.53 8.12 17.04
N LEU A 55 8.27 9.28 16.42
CA LEU A 55 7.94 9.37 15.00
C LEU A 55 9.10 8.89 14.13
N ALA A 56 10.35 9.28 14.43
CA ALA A 56 11.52 8.86 13.67
C ALA A 56 11.70 7.34 13.70
N ILE A 57 11.56 6.72 14.89
CA ILE A 57 11.62 5.25 15.04
C ILE A 57 10.47 4.58 14.28
N GLY A 58 9.25 5.12 14.39
CA GLY A 58 8.07 4.58 13.72
C GLY A 58 8.18 4.67 12.19
N LEU A 59 8.62 5.81 11.66
CA LEU A 59 8.81 6.01 10.23
C LEU A 59 9.96 5.15 9.69
N PHE A 60 11.05 5.01 10.45
CA PHE A 60 12.14 4.09 10.10
C PHE A 60 11.68 2.64 10.04
N ALA A 61 10.94 2.17 11.05
CA ALA A 61 10.40 0.82 11.09
C ALA A 61 9.44 0.56 9.92
N ALA A 62 8.51 1.50 9.65
CA ALA A 62 7.58 1.42 8.52
C ALA A 62 8.32 1.37 7.17
N GLY A 63 9.34 2.22 6.99
CA GLY A 63 10.18 2.24 5.80
C GLY A 63 10.94 0.93 5.59
N LEU A 64 11.57 0.39 6.64
CA LEU A 64 12.32 -0.86 6.59
C LEU A 64 11.43 -2.05 6.23
N THR A 65 10.26 -2.17 6.88
CA THR A 65 9.29 -3.25 6.56
C THR A 65 8.82 -3.17 5.10
N SER A 66 8.53 -1.97 4.60
CA SER A 66 8.11 -1.76 3.20
C SER A 66 9.24 -2.09 2.20
N ALA A 67 10.46 -1.65 2.50
CA ALA A 67 11.64 -1.89 1.65
C ALA A 67 11.96 -3.39 1.49
N VAL A 68 11.61 -4.24 2.46
CA VAL A 68 11.78 -5.69 2.34
C VAL A 68 10.60 -6.35 1.61
N THR A 69 9.37 -5.94 1.95
CA THR A 69 8.15 -6.60 1.46
C THR A 69 7.79 -6.26 0.01
N ALA A 70 8.02 -5.03 -0.44
CA ALA A 70 7.68 -4.62 -1.81
C ALA A 70 8.53 -5.34 -2.88
N PRO A 71 9.88 -5.42 -2.77
CA PRO A 71 10.69 -6.19 -3.71
C PRO A 71 10.36 -7.70 -3.67
N LEU A 72 9.99 -8.22 -2.50
CA LEU A 72 9.56 -9.60 -2.34
C LEU A 72 8.28 -9.88 -3.15
N ALA A 73 7.27 -9.01 -3.02
CA ALA A 73 6.03 -9.10 -3.78
C ALA A 73 6.29 -9.00 -5.30
N ALA A 74 7.11 -8.04 -5.73
CA ALA A 74 7.49 -7.89 -7.14
C ALA A 74 8.17 -9.16 -7.70
N ALA A 75 9.08 -9.75 -6.94
CA ALA A 75 9.76 -10.98 -7.34
C ALA A 75 8.82 -12.19 -7.43
N PHE A 76 7.82 -12.29 -6.53
CA PHE A 76 6.77 -13.32 -6.63
C PHE A 76 5.88 -13.14 -7.88
N VAL A 77 5.49 -11.91 -8.18
CA VAL A 77 4.69 -11.62 -9.39
C VAL A 77 5.52 -11.92 -10.65
N ALA A 78 6.77 -11.45 -10.72
CA ALA A 78 7.66 -11.72 -11.84
C ALA A 78 7.87 -13.22 -12.07
N LYS A 79 8.11 -13.98 -10.99
CA LYS A 79 8.20 -15.44 -11.04
C LYS A 79 6.93 -16.07 -11.64
N GLY A 80 5.75 -15.66 -11.17
CA GLY A 80 4.46 -16.18 -11.63
C GLY A 80 4.19 -15.85 -13.10
N CYS A 81 4.47 -14.62 -13.54
CA CYS A 81 4.25 -14.19 -14.92
C CYS A 81 5.23 -14.82 -15.92
N LEU A 82 6.49 -15.06 -15.51
CA LEU A 82 7.55 -15.58 -16.38
C LEU A 82 7.73 -17.10 -16.28
N GLY A 83 6.92 -17.77 -15.45
CA GLY A 83 6.97 -19.23 -15.29
C GLY A 83 8.28 -19.75 -14.68
N TRP A 84 9.00 -18.93 -13.92
CA TRP A 84 10.31 -19.31 -13.39
C TRP A 84 10.19 -20.36 -12.27
N GLU A 85 11.03 -21.39 -12.35
CA GLU A 85 11.18 -22.38 -11.29
C GLU A 85 12.12 -21.90 -10.17
N GLY A 86 11.93 -22.44 -8.96
CA GLY A 86 12.74 -22.11 -7.78
C GLY A 86 12.11 -21.12 -6.79
N GLY A 87 12.76 -20.91 -5.65
CA GLY A 87 12.26 -20.08 -4.55
C GLY A 87 13.06 -18.80 -4.32
N LEU A 88 13.03 -18.28 -3.09
CA LEU A 88 13.74 -17.06 -2.64
C LEU A 88 15.25 -17.06 -2.90
N ARG A 89 15.84 -18.25 -3.13
CA ARG A 89 17.26 -18.43 -3.40
C ARG A 89 17.62 -18.45 -4.89
N SER A 90 16.64 -18.42 -5.80
CA SER A 90 16.93 -18.43 -7.24
C SER A 90 17.56 -17.10 -7.68
N ARG A 91 18.46 -17.18 -8.67
CA ARG A 91 19.17 -16.00 -9.20
C ARG A 91 18.20 -14.97 -9.76
N ASN A 92 17.20 -15.42 -10.51
CA ASN A 92 16.20 -14.54 -11.14
C ASN A 92 15.34 -13.82 -10.08
N PHE A 93 14.94 -14.52 -9.01
CA PHE A 93 14.16 -13.91 -7.92
C PHE A 93 14.95 -12.82 -7.20
N ARG A 94 16.21 -13.12 -6.82
CA ARG A 94 17.08 -12.15 -6.15
C ARG A 94 17.46 -10.97 -7.04
N LEU A 95 17.56 -11.20 -8.35
CA LEU A 95 17.84 -10.14 -9.31
C LEU A 95 16.68 -9.14 -9.38
N VAL A 96 15.43 -9.60 -9.45
CA VAL A 96 14.26 -8.70 -9.35
C VAL A 96 14.25 -7.96 -8.02
N TRP A 97 14.47 -8.68 -6.91
CA TRP A 97 14.51 -8.11 -5.57
C TRP A 97 15.58 -7.00 -5.45
N PHE A 98 16.79 -7.26 -5.95
CA PHE A 98 17.90 -6.31 -5.95
C PHE A 98 17.63 -5.10 -6.86
N ILE A 99 17.05 -5.30 -8.05
CA ILE A 99 16.71 -4.20 -8.97
C ILE A 99 15.69 -3.26 -8.31
N VAL A 100 14.63 -3.79 -7.70
CA VAL A 100 13.62 -2.94 -7.04
C VAL A 100 14.24 -2.14 -5.89
N LEU A 101 15.10 -2.77 -5.08
CA LEU A 101 15.84 -2.08 -4.02
C LEU A 101 16.76 -0.99 -4.58
N LEU A 102 17.54 -1.31 -5.61
CA LEU A 102 18.46 -0.38 -6.25
C LEU A 102 17.71 0.83 -6.81
N LEU A 103 16.59 0.62 -7.50
CA LEU A 103 15.73 1.69 -8.00
C LEU A 103 15.16 2.54 -6.87
N GLY A 104 14.75 1.93 -5.76
CA GLY A 104 14.29 2.65 -4.57
C GLY A 104 15.39 3.55 -3.97
N VAL A 105 16.62 3.02 -3.85
CA VAL A 105 17.78 3.79 -3.35
C VAL A 105 18.12 4.93 -4.29
N LEU A 106 18.26 4.66 -5.59
CA LEU A 106 18.56 5.69 -6.60
C LEU A 106 17.49 6.79 -6.62
N SER A 107 16.22 6.42 -6.54
CA SER A 107 15.10 7.38 -6.50
C SER A 107 15.15 8.23 -5.24
N SER A 108 15.47 7.64 -4.08
CA SER A 108 15.64 8.35 -2.81
C SER A 108 16.86 9.29 -2.83
N SER A 109 17.95 8.88 -3.49
CA SER A 109 19.19 9.67 -3.61
C SER A 109 19.12 10.78 -4.64
N SER A 110 18.12 10.80 -5.53
CA SER A 110 17.99 11.78 -6.62
C SER A 110 17.50 13.17 -6.16
N GLY A 111 17.32 13.39 -4.85
CA GLY A 111 16.92 14.69 -4.29
C GLY A 111 15.44 15.06 -4.48
N PHE A 112 14.63 14.17 -5.06
CA PHE A 112 13.18 14.34 -5.13
C PHE A 112 12.59 14.34 -3.71
N LYS A 113 11.58 15.19 -3.48
CA LYS A 113 10.81 15.16 -2.24
C LYS A 113 10.17 13.78 -2.09
N SER A 114 10.57 13.00 -1.09
CA SER A 114 10.04 11.65 -0.84
C SER A 114 8.50 11.64 -0.73
N ILE A 115 7.91 12.75 -0.26
CA ILE A 115 6.47 12.88 -0.12
C ILE A 115 5.75 12.85 -1.48
N ASP A 116 6.35 13.39 -2.54
CA ASP A 116 5.73 13.43 -3.87
C ASP A 116 5.79 12.06 -4.54
N ILE A 117 6.89 11.31 -4.32
CA ILE A 117 7.00 9.90 -4.72
C ILE A 117 5.92 9.08 -4.00
N ILE A 118 5.72 9.29 -2.70
CA ILE A 118 4.67 8.60 -1.92
C ILE A 118 3.28 8.99 -2.45
N LYS A 119 3.00 10.27 -2.69
CA LYS A 119 1.72 10.73 -3.26
C LYS A 119 1.47 10.09 -4.62
N PHE A 120 2.46 10.07 -5.50
CA PHE A 120 2.38 9.40 -6.80
C PHE A 120 2.07 7.90 -6.65
N ALA A 121 2.76 7.21 -5.74
CA ALA A 121 2.49 5.80 -5.46
C ALA A 121 1.05 5.57 -4.97
N GLN A 122 0.50 6.49 -4.17
CA GLN A 122 -0.91 6.40 -3.74
C GLN A 122 -1.89 6.60 -4.90
N VAL A 123 -1.59 7.52 -5.82
CA VAL A 123 -2.38 7.70 -7.04
C VAL A 123 -2.35 6.45 -7.91
N ALA A 124 -1.16 5.90 -8.15
CA ALA A 124 -0.99 4.66 -8.88
C ALA A 124 -1.78 3.51 -8.24
N ASN A 125 -1.74 3.38 -6.90
CA ASN A 125 -2.56 2.41 -6.17
C ASN A 125 -4.06 2.66 -6.38
N GLY A 126 -4.52 3.91 -6.33
CA GLY A 126 -5.92 4.28 -6.59
C GLY A 126 -6.40 3.81 -7.96
N ILE A 127 -5.55 3.89 -8.99
CA ILE A 127 -5.85 3.42 -10.35
C ILE A 127 -5.80 1.89 -10.45
N LEU A 128 -4.85 1.23 -9.78
CA LEU A 128 -4.67 -0.22 -9.83
C LEU A 128 -5.72 -1.00 -9.04
N LEU A 129 -6.28 -0.42 -7.98
CA LEU A 129 -7.30 -1.05 -7.13
C LEU A 129 -8.55 -1.53 -7.91
N PRO A 130 -9.23 -0.73 -8.74
CA PRO A 130 -10.38 -1.20 -9.50
C PRO A 130 -10.03 -2.31 -10.50
N VAL A 131 -8.86 -2.22 -11.16
CA VAL A 131 -8.40 -3.23 -12.11
C VAL A 131 -8.17 -4.57 -11.41
N THR A 132 -7.44 -4.55 -10.29
CA THR A 132 -7.15 -5.76 -9.50
C THR A 132 -8.41 -6.34 -8.86
N ALA A 133 -9.32 -5.51 -8.33
CA ALA A 133 -10.58 -5.94 -7.77
C ALA A 133 -11.50 -6.60 -8.82
N ALA A 134 -11.60 -6.02 -10.02
CA ALA A 134 -12.38 -6.58 -11.12
C ALA A 134 -11.80 -7.94 -11.57
N PHE A 135 -10.48 -8.02 -11.69
CA PHE A 135 -9.79 -9.26 -12.04
C PHE A 135 -9.99 -10.37 -10.99
N LEU A 136 -9.89 -10.02 -9.71
CA LEU A 136 -10.16 -10.95 -8.61
C LEU A 136 -11.61 -11.43 -8.64
N LEU A 137 -12.58 -10.50 -8.79
CA LEU A 137 -13.99 -10.86 -8.88
C LEU A 137 -14.27 -11.81 -10.05
N TRP A 138 -13.61 -11.62 -11.18
CA TRP A 138 -13.73 -12.50 -12.33
C TRP A 138 -13.14 -13.89 -12.05
N ILE A 139 -11.92 -13.98 -11.49
CA ILE A 139 -11.28 -15.27 -11.17
C ILE A 139 -12.07 -16.06 -10.12
N VAL A 140 -12.54 -15.42 -9.04
CA VAL A 140 -13.23 -16.14 -7.96
C VAL A 140 -14.58 -16.74 -8.40
N ASN A 141 -15.09 -16.30 -9.55
CA ASN A 141 -16.29 -16.84 -10.18
C ASN A 141 -16.02 -17.90 -11.26
N ARG A 142 -14.76 -18.08 -11.69
CA ARG A 142 -14.38 -19.10 -12.67
C ARG A 142 -14.35 -20.48 -12.01
N LYS A 143 -15.31 -21.35 -12.37
CA LYS A 143 -15.36 -22.75 -11.89
C LYS A 143 -14.07 -23.53 -12.18
N GLN A 144 -13.44 -23.29 -13.32
CA GLN A 144 -12.19 -23.95 -13.73
C GLN A 144 -11.01 -23.66 -12.79
N VAL A 145 -11.02 -22.50 -12.10
CA VAL A 145 -9.93 -22.08 -11.20
C VAL A 145 -10.29 -22.39 -9.75
N MET A 146 -11.52 -22.06 -9.34
CA MET A 146 -11.95 -22.14 -7.93
C MET A 146 -12.58 -23.48 -7.54
N ASN A 147 -12.94 -24.33 -8.51
CA ASN A 147 -13.65 -25.60 -8.30
C ASN A 147 -14.85 -25.42 -7.35
N VAL A 148 -14.78 -26.00 -6.14
CA VAL A 148 -15.84 -26.01 -5.12
C VAL A 148 -15.89 -24.70 -4.32
N HIS A 149 -14.83 -23.89 -4.34
CA HIS A 149 -14.68 -22.68 -3.53
C HIS A 149 -15.10 -21.39 -4.25
N LYS A 150 -15.97 -21.50 -5.26
CA LYS A 150 -16.51 -20.34 -5.98
C LYS A 150 -17.28 -19.41 -5.03
N ASN A 151 -17.33 -18.13 -5.37
CA ASN A 151 -18.13 -17.18 -4.62
C ASN A 151 -19.63 -17.54 -4.62
N SER A 152 -20.27 -17.35 -3.47
CA SER A 152 -21.73 -17.36 -3.33
C SER A 152 -22.33 -16.04 -3.84
N LEU A 153 -23.65 -16.02 -4.09
CA LEU A 153 -24.36 -14.82 -4.53
C LEU A 153 -24.17 -13.64 -3.57
N LYS A 154 -24.20 -13.89 -2.25
CA LYS A 154 -23.96 -12.85 -1.23
C LYS A 154 -22.54 -12.27 -1.32
N GLN A 155 -21.54 -13.12 -1.53
CA GLN A 155 -20.15 -12.67 -1.67
C GLN A 155 -19.93 -11.91 -2.97
N ASN A 156 -20.61 -12.27 -4.06
CA ASN A 156 -20.57 -11.49 -5.30
C ASN A 156 -21.22 -10.13 -5.17
N VAL A 157 -22.37 -10.01 -4.49
CA VAL A 157 -22.99 -8.71 -4.23
C VAL A 157 -22.04 -7.82 -3.41
N LEU A 158 -21.45 -8.36 -2.35
CA LEU A 158 -20.48 -7.62 -1.55
C LEU A 158 -19.24 -7.22 -2.35
N ALA A 159 -18.70 -8.13 -3.18
CA ALA A 159 -17.54 -7.84 -4.01
C ALA A 159 -17.85 -6.82 -5.12
N LEU A 160 -19.08 -6.80 -5.64
CA LEU A 160 -19.55 -5.77 -6.57
C LEU A 160 -19.62 -4.40 -5.90
N ILE A 161 -20.10 -4.33 -4.64
CA ILE A 161 -20.09 -3.10 -3.85
C ILE A 161 -18.66 -2.62 -3.63
N ILE A 162 -17.75 -3.52 -3.24
CA ILE A 162 -16.32 -3.19 -3.07
C ILE A 162 -15.73 -2.68 -4.39
N LEU A 163 -16.05 -3.32 -5.52
CA LEU A 163 -15.61 -2.86 -6.83
C LEU A 163 -16.15 -1.45 -7.15
N GLY A 164 -17.41 -1.16 -6.82
CA GLY A 164 -17.97 0.18 -6.96
C GLY A 164 -17.22 1.21 -6.13
N ILE A 165 -16.88 0.89 -4.88
CA ILE A 165 -16.09 1.75 -4.00
C ILE A 165 -14.68 1.98 -4.57
N THR A 166 -14.00 0.93 -5.05
CA THR A 166 -12.64 1.08 -5.60
C THR A 166 -12.63 1.89 -6.90
N VAL A 167 -13.65 1.74 -7.76
CA VAL A 167 -13.82 2.58 -8.95
C VAL A 167 -14.04 4.03 -8.55
N PHE A 168 -14.92 4.30 -7.58
CA PHE A 168 -15.16 5.66 -7.08
C PHE A 168 -13.88 6.30 -6.51
N LEU A 169 -13.14 5.57 -5.67
CA LEU A 169 -11.87 6.04 -5.12
C LEU A 169 -10.79 6.26 -6.19
N GLY A 170 -10.72 5.36 -7.18
CA GLY A 170 -9.80 5.50 -8.31
C GLY A 170 -10.08 6.74 -9.15
N ILE A 171 -11.35 6.96 -9.50
CA ILE A 171 -11.78 8.18 -10.21
C ILE A 171 -11.45 9.41 -9.38
N LYS A 172 -11.79 9.43 -8.08
CA LYS A 172 -11.47 10.55 -7.19
C LYS A 172 -9.96 10.83 -7.13
N SER A 173 -9.13 9.79 -7.07
CA SER A 173 -7.67 9.94 -7.05
C SER A 173 -7.13 10.54 -8.34
N ILE A 174 -7.71 10.19 -9.49
CA ILE A 174 -7.35 10.78 -10.78
C ILE A 174 -7.77 12.25 -10.83
N LEU A 175 -9.03 12.54 -10.50
CA LEU A 175 -9.59 13.89 -10.57
C LEU A 175 -8.82 14.88 -9.67
N LYS A 176 -8.40 14.44 -8.48
CA LYS A 176 -7.58 15.23 -7.56
C LYS A 176 -6.19 15.57 -8.14
N VAL A 177 -5.61 14.69 -8.94
CA VAL A 177 -4.29 14.90 -9.56
C VAL A 177 -4.38 15.88 -10.73
N PHE A 178 -5.51 15.89 -11.43
CA PHE A 178 -5.79 16.84 -12.50
C PHE A 178 -6.35 18.19 -12.01
N GLU A 179 -6.37 18.43 -10.69
CA GLU A 179 -6.93 19.64 -10.05
C GLU A 179 -8.37 19.96 -10.49
N LEU A 180 -9.13 18.95 -10.92
CA LEU A 180 -10.53 19.10 -11.29
C LEU A 180 -11.45 19.19 -10.06
N ILE A 181 -10.92 18.84 -8.88
CA ILE A 181 -11.54 18.89 -7.54
C ILE A 181 -10.44 18.90 -6.48
#